data_AF-A0A3S4B158-F1
#
_entry.id   AF-A0A3S4B158-F1
#
_cell.length_a   1.000
_cell.length_b   1.000
_cell.length_c   1.000
_cell.angle_alpha   90.00
_cell.angle_beta   90.00
_cell.angle_gamma   90.00
#
_symmetry.space_group_name_H-M   'P 1'
#
loop_
_entity.id
_entity.type
_entity.pdbx_description
1 polymer ?
#
loop_
_entity_poly.entity_id
_entity_poly.type
_entity_poly.pdbx_seq_one_letter_code
_entity_poly.pdbx_strand_id
1 'polypeptide(L)'
;MRTLEPSGFSSKRLLFTPGVLCRAVLPLLFLINPVQADPQKVWAAGAYSFSDELGGFRITGASGIGTKDDPLVITEELNSATPVTLTIRARRPIEAFGKAGDVANGIMYMRIDVLNNSALPWVEFQFELQEILDQPSVFGDGLSFDQRNKTPDNIISSNFADFDRQFEPYDRLLFKNGKVDPLRTATFEFLITDYTPRWTFYLVQDPRIPTG
;
A
#
# COMPACT_ATOMS: atom_id res chain seq x y z
N MET A 1 -53.92 -16.76 63.75
CA MET A 1 -53.32 -17.43 64.93
C MET A 1 -51.86 -17.00 64.96
N ARG A 2 -51.47 -15.98 65.76
CA ARG A 2 -50.91 -16.07 67.13
C ARG A 2 -49.83 -17.17 67.21
N THR A 3 -48.55 -16.84 67.38
CA THR A 3 -47.88 -16.57 68.68
C THR A 3 -46.56 -15.77 68.53
N LEU A 4 -46.37 -14.63 69.23
CA LEU A 4 -45.52 -14.37 70.43
C LEU A 4 -44.00 -14.27 70.14
N GLU A 5 -43.35 -13.09 70.10
CA GLU A 5 -42.81 -12.23 71.22
C GLU A 5 -41.60 -12.87 71.95
N PRO A 6 -40.67 -12.15 72.64
CA PRO A 6 -40.47 -10.69 72.79
C PRO A 6 -38.98 -10.21 72.75
N SER A 7 -38.86 -8.90 73.00
CA SER A 7 -37.75 -8.00 73.32
C SER A 7 -36.63 -8.46 74.29
N GLY A 8 -35.46 -7.83 74.14
CA GLY A 8 -34.36 -7.85 75.11
C GLY A 8 -33.40 -6.67 74.92
N PHE A 9 -33.42 -5.73 75.87
CA PHE A 9 -32.57 -4.54 75.94
C PHE A 9 -31.25 -4.82 76.70
N SER A 10 -30.21 -4.09 76.30
CA SER A 10 -29.20 -3.43 77.15
C SER A 10 -27.97 -4.18 77.70
N SER A 11 -26.82 -3.60 77.33
CA SER A 11 -25.61 -3.33 78.13
C SER A 11 -24.57 -4.43 78.30
N LYS A 12 -23.34 -4.19 77.81
CA LYS A 12 -22.16 -3.82 78.63
C LYS A 12 -20.82 -3.93 77.87
N ARG A 13 -19.97 -2.90 78.12
CA ARG A 13 -18.49 -2.90 78.24
C ARG A 13 -17.67 -3.11 76.95
N LEU A 14 -16.97 -2.07 76.49
CA LEU A 14 -15.60 -1.68 76.86
C LEU A 14 -14.57 -2.78 76.56
N LEU A 15 -13.65 -2.50 75.62
CA LEU A 15 -12.18 -2.56 75.83
C LEU A 15 -11.41 -2.13 74.56
N PHE A 16 -10.69 -1.01 74.71
CA PHE A 16 -9.38 -0.62 74.18
C PHE A 16 -8.66 -1.47 73.11
N THR A 17 -8.37 -0.82 71.95
CA THR A 17 -7.07 -0.63 71.18
C THR A 17 -6.08 -1.80 70.95
N PRO A 18 -5.08 -1.74 70.01
CA PRO A 18 -4.76 -0.77 68.94
C PRO A 18 -4.39 -1.39 67.55
N GLY A 19 -4.28 -0.52 66.53
CA GLY A 19 -3.18 -0.53 65.53
C GLY A 19 -3.01 -1.70 64.55
N VAL A 20 -3.45 -1.51 63.31
CA VAL A 20 -2.82 -2.16 62.13
C VAL A 20 -2.65 -1.12 61.02
N LEU A 21 -1.40 -0.87 60.66
CA LEU A 21 -0.96 -0.06 59.52
C LEU A 21 -1.53 -0.62 58.21
N CYS A 22 -2.39 0.15 57.54
CA CYS A 22 -2.79 -0.14 56.16
C CYS A 22 -1.63 0.26 55.22
N ARG A 23 -0.85 -0.73 54.76
CA ARG A 23 0.05 -0.57 53.61
C ARG A 23 -0.81 -0.42 52.35
N ALA A 24 -0.94 0.80 51.84
CA ALA A 24 -1.53 1.04 50.53
C ALA A 24 -0.61 0.49 49.43
N VAL A 25 -1.09 -0.51 48.70
CA VAL A 25 -0.49 -0.96 47.43
C VAL A 25 -1.06 -0.07 46.33
N LEU A 26 -0.25 0.80 45.75
CA LEU A 26 -0.63 1.56 44.56
C LEU A 26 -0.69 0.61 43.35
N PRO A 27 -1.82 0.52 42.62
CA PRO A 27 -1.82 -0.12 41.32
C PRO A 27 -1.13 0.82 40.32
N LEU A 28 -0.04 0.35 39.71
CA LEU A 28 0.58 1.03 38.58
C LEU A 28 -0.33 0.81 37.35
N LEU A 29 -1.23 1.76 37.10
CA LEU A 29 -2.05 1.80 35.89
C LEU A 29 -1.12 2.08 34.70
N PHE A 30 -0.80 1.05 33.93
CA PHE A 30 -0.25 1.22 32.59
C PHE A 30 -1.34 1.86 31.71
N LEU A 31 -1.20 3.16 31.46
CA LEU A 31 -1.96 3.86 30.44
C LEU A 31 -1.49 3.33 29.08
N ILE A 32 -2.23 2.36 28.54
CA ILE A 32 -2.10 1.96 27.15
C ILE A 32 -2.74 3.10 26.35
N ASN A 33 -1.94 4.06 25.88
CA ASN A 33 -2.45 5.01 24.92
C ASN A 33 -2.83 4.23 23.66
N PRO A 34 -4.06 4.34 23.14
CA PRO A 34 -4.34 3.86 21.80
C PRO A 34 -3.41 4.63 20.87
N VAL A 35 -2.48 3.93 20.23
CA VAL A 35 -1.77 4.49 19.08
C VAL A 35 -2.85 4.65 18.02
N GLN A 36 -3.40 5.85 17.94
CA GLN A 36 -4.23 6.24 16.83
C GLN A 36 -3.28 6.30 15.64
N ALA A 37 -3.31 5.26 14.80
CA ALA A 37 -2.60 5.27 13.54
C ALA A 37 -3.07 6.51 12.78
N ASP A 38 -2.12 7.35 12.34
CA ASP A 38 -2.46 8.49 11.49
C ASP A 38 -3.24 7.97 10.29
N PRO A 39 -4.27 8.72 9.83
CA PRO A 39 -5.01 8.34 8.64
C PRO A 39 -4.03 8.09 7.51
N GLN A 40 -4.05 6.86 6.99
CA GLN A 40 -3.17 6.46 5.91
C GLN A 40 -3.36 7.40 4.72
N LYS A 41 -2.26 8.00 4.26
CA LYS A 41 -2.33 9.04 3.24
C LYS A 41 -2.65 8.39 1.89
N VAL A 42 -3.83 8.71 1.36
CA VAL A 42 -4.22 8.32 0.01
C VAL A 42 -3.93 9.45 -0.96
N TRP A 43 -3.23 9.14 -2.06
CA TRP A 43 -2.84 10.09 -3.08
C TRP A 43 -3.78 10.01 -4.28
N ALA A 44 -4.47 11.09 -4.60
CA ALA A 44 -5.42 11.11 -5.71
C ALA A 44 -4.79 11.69 -6.98
N ALA A 45 -5.02 11.03 -8.12
CA ALA A 45 -4.70 11.56 -9.44
C ALA A 45 -5.70 11.04 -10.48
N GLY A 46 -6.17 11.92 -11.35
CA GLY A 46 -7.20 11.61 -12.35
C GLY A 46 -8.46 11.00 -11.74
N ALA A 47 -8.82 9.82 -12.25
CA ALA A 47 -9.94 9.02 -11.76
C ALA A 47 -9.55 7.96 -10.72
N TYR A 48 -8.29 7.99 -10.23
CA TYR A 48 -7.72 6.96 -9.37
C TYR A 48 -7.18 7.53 -8.05
N SER A 49 -6.84 6.61 -7.15
CA SER A 49 -6.03 6.83 -5.97
C SER A 49 -4.94 5.77 -5.85
N PHE A 50 -3.88 6.16 -5.16
CA PHE A 50 -2.65 5.43 -4.94
C PHE A 50 -2.33 5.42 -3.46
N SER A 51 -1.89 4.28 -2.94
CA SER A 51 -1.65 4.08 -1.51
C SER A 51 -0.44 3.16 -1.31
N ASP A 52 0.46 3.55 -0.43
CA ASP A 52 1.60 2.76 0.07
C ASP A 52 1.22 1.91 1.28
N GLU A 53 -0.05 1.50 1.35
CA GLU A 53 -0.64 0.97 2.58
C GLU A 53 -0.09 -0.35 3.07
N LEU A 54 0.47 -1.13 2.15
CA LEU A 54 1.10 -2.41 2.42
C LEU A 54 2.54 -2.25 2.94
N GLY A 55 3.07 -1.02 2.94
CA GLY A 55 4.36 -0.66 3.51
C GLY A 55 5.55 -0.99 2.61
N GLY A 56 6.76 -0.74 3.14
CA GLY A 56 8.04 -0.99 2.46
C GLY A 56 8.55 0.15 1.57
N PHE A 57 7.67 1.08 1.19
CA PHE A 57 7.99 2.28 0.42
C PHE A 57 7.12 3.45 0.87
N ARG A 58 7.41 4.64 0.35
CA ARG A 58 6.64 5.85 0.63
C ARG A 58 6.29 6.59 -0.64
N ILE A 59 5.01 6.88 -0.84
CA ILE A 59 4.57 7.82 -1.88
C ILE A 59 4.78 9.24 -1.38
N THR A 60 5.34 10.08 -2.24
CA THR A 60 5.64 11.50 -2.00
C THR A 60 4.91 12.44 -2.96
N GLY A 61 4.31 11.92 -4.03
CA GLY A 61 3.50 12.67 -4.98
C GLY A 61 2.64 11.77 -5.87
N ALA A 62 1.49 12.29 -6.31
CA ALA A 62 0.71 11.73 -7.41
C ALA A 62 0.09 12.84 -8.24
N SER A 63 0.06 12.71 -9.57
CA SER A 63 -0.53 13.71 -10.47
C SER A 63 -0.95 13.11 -11.82
N GLY A 64 -1.54 13.95 -12.68
CA GLY A 64 -1.99 13.60 -14.03
C GLY A 64 -3.35 12.91 -14.09
N ILE A 65 -3.82 12.64 -15.30
CA ILE A 65 -5.17 12.06 -15.55
C ILE A 65 -5.17 10.69 -16.24
N GLY A 66 -4.01 10.24 -16.74
CA GLY A 66 -3.83 8.89 -17.31
C GLY A 66 -3.88 8.81 -18.83
N THR A 67 -3.70 9.94 -19.53
CA THR A 67 -3.57 9.95 -21.00
C THR A 67 -2.09 9.88 -21.42
N LYS A 68 -1.81 9.61 -22.71
CA LYS A 68 -0.43 9.60 -23.23
C LYS A 68 0.31 10.92 -22.99
N ASP A 69 -0.39 12.05 -23.14
CA ASP A 69 0.18 13.39 -22.97
C ASP A 69 0.15 13.90 -21.52
N ASP A 70 -0.65 13.26 -20.66
CA ASP A 70 -0.78 13.56 -19.23
C ASP A 70 -0.92 12.25 -18.42
N PRO A 71 0.18 11.49 -18.27
CA PRO A 71 0.16 10.18 -17.62
C PRO A 71 -0.11 10.31 -16.13
N LEU A 72 -0.59 9.24 -15.51
CA LEU A 72 -0.63 9.13 -14.05
C LEU A 72 0.80 9.01 -13.53
N VAL A 73 1.30 10.09 -12.93
CA VAL A 73 2.66 10.16 -12.38
C VAL A 73 2.62 9.87 -10.90
N ILE A 74 3.36 8.85 -10.45
CA ILE A 74 3.59 8.55 -9.03
C ILE A 74 5.05 8.84 -8.69
N THR A 75 5.27 9.64 -7.66
CA THR A 75 6.61 9.90 -7.12
C THR A 75 6.74 9.22 -5.77
N GLU A 76 7.76 8.40 -5.62
CA GLU A 76 7.91 7.52 -4.47
C GLU A 76 9.37 7.24 -4.11
N GLU A 77 9.57 6.64 -2.94
CA GLU A 77 10.88 6.31 -2.39
C GLU A 77 10.86 4.90 -1.80
N LEU A 78 11.82 4.07 -2.20
CA LEU A 78 12.02 2.73 -1.64
C LEU A 78 13.20 2.77 -0.66
N ASN A 79 12.94 2.41 0.60
CA ASN A 79 13.95 2.41 1.67
C ASN A 79 14.67 1.05 1.83
N SER A 80 14.26 0.04 1.08
CA SER A 80 14.90 -1.28 0.98
C SER A 80 14.86 -1.77 -0.46
N ALA A 81 15.66 -2.78 -0.77
CA ALA A 81 15.63 -3.48 -2.05
C ALA A 81 14.79 -4.77 -1.96
N THR A 82 13.66 -4.69 -1.26
CA THR A 82 12.68 -5.77 -1.13
C THR A 82 11.46 -5.43 -1.97
N PRO A 83 10.72 -6.42 -2.51
CA PRO A 83 9.48 -6.16 -3.20
C PRO A 83 8.50 -5.35 -2.34
N VAL A 84 7.78 -4.42 -2.97
CA VAL A 84 6.72 -3.61 -2.36
C VAL A 84 5.50 -3.59 -3.28
N THR A 85 4.33 -3.27 -2.73
CA THR A 85 3.08 -3.32 -3.49
C THR A 85 2.32 -2.00 -3.37
N LEU A 86 2.13 -1.35 -4.52
CA LEU A 86 1.31 -0.16 -4.67
C LEU A 86 -0.16 -0.56 -4.84
N THR A 87 -1.04 -0.04 -3.98
CA THR A 87 -2.49 -0.23 -4.14
C THR A 87 -3.08 0.86 -5.02
N ILE A 88 -3.79 0.47 -6.09
CA ILE A 88 -4.44 1.37 -7.03
C ILE A 88 -5.95 1.19 -6.93
N ARG A 89 -6.70 2.29 -6.79
CA ARG A 89 -8.16 2.26 -6.65
C ARG A 89 -8.86 3.25 -7.57
N ALA A 90 -9.92 2.80 -8.23
CA ALA A 90 -10.85 3.71 -8.90
C ALA A 90 -11.55 4.60 -7.87
N ARG A 91 -11.64 5.91 -8.15
CA ARG A 91 -12.35 6.91 -7.34
C ARG A 91 -13.60 7.46 -8.01
N ARG A 92 -13.77 7.15 -9.29
CA ARG A 92 -14.91 7.55 -10.11
C ARG A 92 -15.58 6.29 -10.66
N PRO A 93 -16.81 6.38 -11.19
CA PRO A 93 -17.44 5.25 -11.86
C PRO A 93 -16.51 4.62 -12.90
N ILE A 94 -16.61 3.31 -13.02
CA ILE A 94 -15.84 2.54 -13.98
C ILE A 94 -16.60 2.49 -15.30
N GLU A 95 -15.98 3.01 -16.36
CA GLU A 95 -16.46 2.91 -17.73
C GLU A 95 -15.27 2.57 -18.63
N ALA A 96 -15.19 1.30 -19.08
CA ALA A 96 -14.02 0.76 -19.77
C ALA A 96 -13.53 1.61 -20.96
N PHE A 97 -14.47 2.24 -21.67
CA PHE A 97 -14.22 3.09 -22.85
C PHE A 97 -14.53 4.56 -22.62
N GLY A 98 -14.73 4.97 -21.36
CA GLY A 98 -15.00 6.36 -21.04
C GLY A 98 -13.74 7.23 -21.09
N LYS A 99 -13.93 8.54 -21.01
CA LYS A 99 -12.85 9.51 -21.14
C LYS A 99 -11.98 9.56 -19.88
N ALA A 100 -10.66 9.48 -20.06
CA ALA A 100 -9.69 9.54 -18.97
C ALA A 100 -9.88 10.81 -18.12
N GLY A 101 -9.63 10.69 -16.82
CA GLY A 101 -9.88 11.75 -15.84
C GLY A 101 -11.35 11.87 -15.43
N ASP A 102 -12.30 11.81 -16.36
CA ASP A 102 -13.74 11.92 -16.07
C ASP A 102 -14.28 10.68 -15.35
N VAL A 103 -13.81 9.50 -15.75
CA VAL A 103 -14.15 8.17 -15.22
C VAL A 103 -12.90 7.32 -15.05
N ALA A 104 -12.99 6.25 -14.26
CA ALA A 104 -11.97 5.21 -14.26
C ALA A 104 -12.18 4.34 -15.51
N ASN A 105 -11.19 4.29 -16.39
CA ASN A 105 -11.25 3.54 -17.64
C ASN A 105 -10.15 2.48 -17.70
N GLY A 106 -10.24 1.58 -18.66
CA GLY A 106 -9.28 0.48 -18.77
C GLY A 106 -7.90 0.89 -19.27
N ILE A 107 -7.59 2.16 -19.51
CA ILE A 107 -6.41 2.57 -20.29
C ILE A 107 -5.64 3.64 -19.52
N MET A 108 -4.55 3.25 -18.87
CA MET A 108 -3.81 4.09 -17.93
C MET A 108 -2.35 4.21 -18.37
N TYR A 109 -1.99 5.34 -18.97
CA TYR A 109 -0.58 5.68 -19.15
C TYR A 109 0.00 6.06 -17.79
N MET A 110 1.05 5.35 -17.38
CA MET A 110 1.68 5.47 -16.07
C MET A 110 3.10 5.99 -16.22
N ARG A 111 3.53 6.79 -15.24
CA ARG A 111 4.93 7.07 -14.96
C ARG A 111 5.21 6.89 -13.48
N ILE A 112 6.22 6.10 -13.13
CA ILE A 112 6.69 5.95 -11.76
C ILE A 112 8.08 6.55 -11.65
N ASP A 113 8.22 7.58 -10.81
CA ASP A 113 9.49 8.21 -10.46
C ASP A 113 9.92 7.69 -9.08
N VAL A 114 10.90 6.79 -9.05
CA VAL A 114 11.30 6.05 -7.85
C VAL A 114 12.68 6.50 -7.38
N LEU A 115 12.76 7.07 -6.18
CA LEU A 115 14.03 7.30 -5.48
C LEU A 115 14.56 6.00 -4.87
N ASN A 116 15.78 5.60 -5.27
CA ASN A 116 16.50 4.53 -4.61
C ASN A 116 17.08 5.01 -3.28
N ASN A 117 16.34 4.85 -2.17
CA ASN A 117 16.86 5.08 -0.82
C ASN A 117 17.18 3.76 -0.08
N SER A 118 17.49 2.69 -0.82
CA SER A 118 17.71 1.35 -0.28
C SER A 118 19.15 1.08 0.19
N ALA A 119 20.05 2.06 0.04
CA ALA A 119 21.50 1.95 0.23
C ALA A 119 22.22 0.93 -0.70
N LEU A 120 21.50 0.19 -1.53
CA LEU A 120 22.04 -0.77 -2.49
C LEU A 120 21.75 -0.32 -3.93
N PRO A 121 22.66 -0.55 -4.88
CA PRO A 121 22.37 -0.29 -6.28
C PRO A 121 21.34 -1.29 -6.80
N TRP A 122 20.48 -0.84 -7.71
CA TRP A 122 19.60 -1.73 -8.49
C TRP A 122 20.20 -2.00 -9.85
N VAL A 123 20.13 -3.24 -10.33
CA VAL A 123 20.62 -3.69 -11.64
C VAL A 123 19.51 -4.17 -12.56
N GLU A 124 18.35 -4.45 -11.99
CA GLU A 124 17.10 -4.67 -12.71
C GLU A 124 15.95 -4.12 -11.85
N PHE A 125 14.80 -3.87 -12.47
CA PHE A 125 13.59 -3.47 -11.77
C PHE A 125 12.38 -4.13 -12.43
N GLN A 126 11.62 -4.90 -11.65
CA GLN A 126 10.45 -5.61 -12.16
C GLN A 126 9.17 -4.99 -11.63
N PHE A 127 8.18 -4.89 -12.51
CA PHE A 127 6.80 -4.67 -12.14
C PHE A 127 5.97 -5.96 -12.36
N GLU A 128 4.98 -6.19 -11.52
CA GLU A 128 3.95 -7.22 -11.71
C GLU A 128 2.56 -6.65 -11.42
N LEU A 129 1.59 -6.90 -12.30
CA LEU A 129 0.19 -6.54 -12.04
C LEU A 129 -0.54 -7.67 -11.33
N GLN A 130 -1.42 -7.29 -10.40
CA GLN A 130 -2.28 -8.22 -9.67
C GLN A 130 -3.70 -7.68 -9.59
N GLU A 131 -4.69 -8.35 -10.20
CA GLU A 131 -6.12 -8.04 -9.96
C GLU A 131 -6.48 -8.35 -8.50
N ILE A 132 -5.96 -9.47 -7.97
CA ILE A 132 -6.15 -9.94 -6.60
C ILE A 132 -4.80 -9.92 -5.89
N LEU A 133 -4.74 -9.31 -4.70
CA LEU A 133 -3.50 -9.20 -3.92
C LEU A 133 -2.82 -10.56 -3.75
N ASP A 134 -1.51 -10.59 -3.98
CA ASP A 134 -0.64 -11.76 -3.91
C ASP A 134 -0.96 -12.86 -4.94
N GLN A 135 -1.76 -12.55 -5.95
CA GLN A 135 -2.05 -13.43 -7.08
C GLN A 135 -1.64 -12.73 -8.39
N PRO A 136 -0.72 -13.32 -9.17
CA PRO A 136 -0.38 -12.78 -10.47
C PRO A 136 -1.60 -12.64 -11.37
N SER A 137 -1.68 -11.52 -12.11
CA SER A 137 -2.69 -11.37 -13.15
C SER A 137 -2.42 -12.34 -14.30
N VAL A 138 -3.49 -12.82 -14.93
CA VAL A 138 -3.48 -13.75 -16.06
C VAL A 138 -4.35 -13.20 -17.18
N PHE A 139 -4.18 -13.67 -18.42
CA PHE A 139 -4.98 -13.20 -19.58
C PHE A 139 -6.48 -13.00 -19.30
N GLY A 140 -7.08 -13.90 -18.50
CA GLY A 140 -8.51 -13.96 -18.24
C GLY A 140 -9.08 -12.80 -17.40
N ASP A 141 -8.26 -12.08 -16.65
CA ASP A 141 -8.70 -10.93 -15.84
C ASP A 141 -8.61 -9.59 -16.59
N GLY A 142 -8.03 -9.59 -17.79
CA GLY A 142 -7.96 -8.43 -18.68
C GLY A 142 -6.96 -7.35 -18.27
N LEU A 143 -6.26 -7.47 -17.14
CA LEU A 143 -5.29 -6.51 -16.60
C LEU A 143 -3.87 -6.85 -17.10
N SER A 144 -3.23 -5.93 -17.80
CA SER A 144 -1.93 -6.19 -18.43
C SER A 144 -1.07 -4.98 -18.75
N PHE A 145 0.24 -5.20 -18.94
CA PHE A 145 1.17 -4.23 -19.51
C PHE A 145 1.11 -4.18 -21.06
N ASP A 146 -0.02 -3.70 -21.59
CA ASP A 146 -0.24 -3.52 -23.04
C ASP A 146 0.01 -4.79 -23.86
N GLN A 147 -0.56 -5.92 -23.42
CA GLN A 147 -0.28 -7.26 -23.95
C GLN A 147 -0.57 -7.40 -25.46
N ARG A 148 -1.51 -6.63 -25.99
CA ARG A 148 -1.89 -6.69 -27.42
C ARG A 148 -0.87 -6.01 -28.34
N ASN A 149 -0.05 -5.10 -27.82
CA ASN A 149 0.93 -4.37 -28.60
C ASN A 149 2.23 -5.16 -28.75
N LYS A 150 2.59 -5.52 -29.98
CA LYS A 150 3.80 -6.30 -30.28
C LYS A 150 5.07 -5.45 -30.31
N THR A 151 4.95 -4.14 -30.50
CA THR A 151 6.08 -3.20 -30.65
C THR A 151 5.78 -1.93 -29.85
N PRO A 152 5.81 -2.01 -28.50
CA PRO A 152 5.47 -0.88 -27.64
C PRO A 152 6.47 0.28 -27.78
N ASP A 153 5.94 1.49 -28.00
CA ASP A 153 6.68 2.77 -27.98
C ASP A 153 6.48 3.53 -26.65
N ASN A 154 5.75 2.92 -25.73
CA ASN A 154 5.26 3.47 -24.46
C ASN A 154 5.93 2.83 -23.23
N ILE A 155 6.87 1.91 -23.42
CA ILE A 155 7.64 1.27 -22.34
C ILE A 155 9.06 1.83 -22.36
N ILE A 156 9.36 2.69 -21.38
CA ILE A 156 10.59 3.48 -21.36
C ILE A 156 11.15 3.50 -19.93
N SER A 157 12.48 3.50 -19.79
CA SER A 157 13.14 3.82 -18.53
C SER A 157 14.29 4.79 -18.73
N SER A 158 14.56 5.62 -17.71
CA SER A 158 15.72 6.54 -17.70
C SER A 158 17.06 5.84 -17.47
N ASN A 159 17.06 4.64 -16.86
CA ASN A 159 18.26 4.01 -16.30
C ASN A 159 18.54 2.59 -16.82
N PHE A 160 17.55 1.97 -17.49
CA PHE A 160 17.62 0.61 -18.00
C PHE A 160 17.44 0.65 -19.52
N ALA A 161 18.37 0.04 -20.26
CA ALA A 161 18.40 0.12 -21.72
C ALA A 161 17.38 -0.81 -22.38
N ASP A 162 17.01 -1.90 -21.70
CA ASP A 162 16.16 -2.96 -22.25
C ASP A 162 15.02 -3.32 -21.29
N PHE A 163 13.98 -3.93 -21.84
CA PHE A 163 12.91 -4.54 -21.06
C PHE A 163 12.48 -5.90 -21.63
N ASP A 164 11.97 -6.77 -20.77
CA ASP A 164 11.26 -8.01 -21.13
C ASP A 164 9.83 -7.96 -20.61
N ARG A 165 8.88 -8.50 -21.39
CA ARG A 165 7.50 -8.73 -20.95
C ARG A 165 7.25 -10.23 -20.82
N GLN A 166 6.69 -10.63 -19.68
CA GLN A 166 6.26 -12.01 -19.42
C GLN A 166 4.79 -11.96 -19.03
N PHE A 167 3.91 -12.33 -19.96
CA PHE A 167 2.47 -12.16 -19.81
C PHE A 167 1.71 -13.39 -19.32
N GLU A 168 2.31 -14.58 -19.37
CA GLU A 168 1.65 -15.79 -18.87
C GLU A 168 2.67 -16.67 -18.15
N PRO A 169 2.36 -17.21 -16.96
CA PRO A 169 1.13 -17.08 -16.17
C PRO A 169 1.11 -15.88 -15.20
N TYR A 170 1.82 -14.81 -15.52
CA TYR A 170 1.96 -13.58 -14.72
C TYR A 170 1.77 -12.39 -15.65
N ASP A 171 1.54 -11.19 -15.16
CA ASP A 171 1.73 -10.00 -16.00
C ASP A 171 2.90 -9.17 -15.48
N ARG A 172 4.10 -9.44 -16.03
CA ARG A 172 5.38 -8.87 -15.58
C ARG A 172 6.06 -8.04 -16.64
N LEU A 173 6.68 -6.97 -16.18
CA LEU A 173 7.53 -6.09 -16.96
C LEU A 173 8.88 -5.95 -16.23
N LEU A 174 9.95 -6.48 -16.82
CA LEU A 174 11.30 -6.44 -16.26
C LEU A 174 12.16 -5.43 -17.04
N PHE A 175 12.63 -4.38 -16.39
CA PHE A 175 13.65 -3.47 -16.90
C PHE A 175 15.04 -3.97 -16.51
N LYS A 176 15.98 -4.01 -17.47
CA LYS A 176 17.32 -4.60 -17.29
C LYS A 176 18.39 -3.87 -18.10
N ASN A 177 19.63 -4.36 -18.02
CA ASN A 177 20.79 -3.78 -18.70
C ASN A 177 21.00 -2.30 -18.33
N GLY A 178 21.02 -2.05 -17.03
CA GLY A 178 21.11 -0.72 -16.46
C GLY A 178 21.53 -0.72 -15.01
N LYS A 179 21.51 0.47 -14.42
CA LYS A 179 21.83 0.64 -12.99
C LYS A 179 21.15 1.87 -12.41
N VAL A 180 20.69 1.75 -11.17
CA VAL A 180 20.26 2.87 -10.33
C VAL A 180 21.10 2.87 -9.07
N ASP A 181 22.03 3.82 -8.95
CA ASP A 181 22.82 4.00 -7.73
C ASP A 181 21.96 4.48 -6.56
N PRO A 182 22.39 4.24 -5.30
CA PRO A 182 21.74 4.83 -4.15
C PRO A 182 21.60 6.35 -4.26
N LEU A 183 20.48 6.87 -3.77
CA LEU A 183 20.06 8.27 -3.82
C LEU A 183 19.88 8.83 -5.24
N ARG A 184 19.74 7.95 -6.24
CA ARG A 184 19.33 8.32 -7.59
C ARG A 184 17.87 7.94 -7.82
N THR A 185 17.21 8.74 -8.64
CA THR A 185 15.85 8.48 -9.10
C THR A 185 15.90 7.77 -10.44
N ALA A 186 15.07 6.75 -10.59
CA ALA A 186 14.76 6.14 -11.88
C ALA A 186 13.31 6.45 -12.26
N THR A 187 13.09 6.70 -13.55
CA THR A 187 11.77 6.89 -14.14
C THR A 187 11.43 5.66 -14.97
N PHE A 188 10.19 5.21 -14.84
CA PHE A 188 9.61 4.13 -15.64
C PHE A 188 8.29 4.60 -16.22
N GLU A 189 8.13 4.45 -17.53
CA GLU A 189 6.90 4.73 -18.26
C GLU A 189 6.37 3.44 -18.87
N PHE A 190 5.07 3.22 -18.77
CA PHE A 190 4.38 2.06 -19.33
C PHE A 190 2.87 2.33 -19.42
N LEU A 191 2.18 1.50 -20.20
CA LEU A 191 0.72 1.50 -20.29
C LEU A 191 0.18 0.29 -19.54
N ILE A 192 -0.76 0.54 -18.63
CA ILE A 192 -1.62 -0.51 -18.08
C ILE A 192 -2.92 -0.51 -18.88
N THR A 193 -3.32 -1.69 -19.33
CA THR A 193 -4.64 -1.94 -19.91
C THR A 193 -5.44 -2.90 -19.05
N ASP A 194 -6.70 -2.58 -18.78
CA ASP A 194 -7.65 -3.37 -18.01
C ASP A 194 -9.00 -3.40 -18.74
N TYR A 195 -9.28 -4.50 -19.43
CA TYR A 195 -10.53 -4.65 -20.19
C TYR A 195 -11.73 -5.13 -19.34
N THR A 196 -11.49 -5.50 -18.08
CA THR A 196 -12.52 -5.95 -17.12
C THR A 196 -12.36 -5.23 -15.78
N PRO A 197 -12.38 -3.88 -15.78
CA PRO A 197 -11.84 -3.09 -14.70
C PRO A 197 -12.48 -3.32 -13.34
N ARG A 198 -11.62 -3.52 -12.34
CA ARG A 198 -11.98 -3.61 -10.93
C ARG A 198 -11.80 -2.29 -10.21
N TRP A 199 -12.47 -2.17 -9.07
CA TRP A 199 -12.32 -1.02 -8.18
C TRP A 199 -10.95 -0.94 -7.52
N THR A 200 -10.24 -2.05 -7.43
CA THR A 200 -8.92 -2.14 -6.80
C THR A 200 -8.10 -3.19 -7.52
N PHE A 201 -6.84 -2.86 -7.76
CA PHE A 201 -5.80 -3.78 -8.24
C PHE A 201 -4.45 -3.29 -7.71
N TYR A 202 -3.39 -4.05 -7.97
CA TYR A 202 -2.09 -3.81 -7.36
C TYR A 202 -0.96 -3.84 -8.38
N LEU A 203 0.08 -3.08 -8.08
CA LEU A 203 1.33 -3.05 -8.82
C LEU A 203 2.47 -3.41 -7.86
N VAL A 204 3.01 -4.61 -8.00
CA VAL A 204 4.22 -5.02 -7.29
C VAL A 204 5.42 -4.38 -7.96
N GLN A 205 6.36 -3.91 -7.15
CA GLN A 205 7.61 -3.30 -7.57
C GLN A 205 8.76 -4.04 -6.90
N ASP A 206 9.66 -4.62 -7.69
CA ASP A 206 10.74 -5.48 -7.23
C ASP A 206 12.09 -4.99 -7.77
N PRO A 207 12.81 -4.15 -7.01
CA PRO A 207 14.17 -3.77 -7.34
C PRO A 207 15.15 -4.93 -7.08
N ARG A 208 15.98 -5.26 -8.06
CA ARG A 208 16.97 -6.34 -7.92
C ARG A 208 18.37 -5.79 -7.71
N ILE A 209 19.06 -6.34 -6.73
CA ILE A 209 20.45 -6.01 -6.40
C ILE A 209 21.42 -6.97 -7.12
N PRO A 210 22.69 -6.59 -7.34
CA PRO A 210 23.69 -7.52 -7.84
C PRO A 210 23.79 -8.74 -6.92
N THR A 211 23.58 -9.94 -7.47
CA THR A 211 23.95 -11.18 -6.80
C THR A 211 25.43 -11.44 -7.08
N GLY A 212 26.26 -11.41 -6.04
CA GLY A 212 27.69 -11.71 -6.12
C GLY A 212 28.00 -13.18 -6.35
#